data_AF-A0A7V9TG15-F1
#
_entry.id   AF-A0A7V9TG15-F1
#
_cell.length_a   1.000
_cell.length_b   1.000
_cell.length_c   1.000
_cell.angle_alpha   90.00
_cell.angle_beta   90.00
_cell.angle_gamma   90.00
#
_symmetry.space_group_name_H-M   'P 1'
#
loop_
_entity.id
_entity.type
_entity.pdbx_description
1 polymer ?
#
loop_
_entity_poly.entity_id
_entity_poly.type
_entity_poly.pdbx_seq_one_letter_code
_entity_poly.pdbx_strand_id
1 'polypeptide(L)'
;MDIELGIIEGFYGRPWSWEEREETVAFLAPHQYRFYLHAPKADVFLRRRWRDDHPEAEAKRLKALAEHCRKLGVRFGVGLSPYELFLGFDENARQALRRKLEFFSAIGVDDLAILFDDMRGDTPDLAKRQIEIIDWIAERSPAGRLFVCPSYYSDDPVLDRAFGRRPDGYVEQLGSSLDPKIEIFWTGEEVVSREYSIGHLQRVTDQLARRPFLWDNYPVNDGQRMSQFLHLRGFTGRAATIADHISGHGVNPALQPTLTRIPALTLVESYRTGTDYRYGEAFRRAATTVLGAELGERLREDLLILQDVGLDRLGEKETLIRERWQGVEHDGAREIMSWLDGGYRITNEIVETQ
;
A
#
# COMPACT_ATOMS: atom_id res chain seq x y z
N MET A 1 -0.51 -21.04 -7.81
CA MET A 1 -1.14 -19.84 -7.21
C MET A 1 -0.68 -18.76 -8.13
N ASP A 2 -1.58 -18.30 -8.99
CA ASP A 2 -1.16 -17.64 -10.24
C ASP A 2 -1.39 -16.12 -10.17
N ILE A 3 -1.75 -15.61 -8.98
CA ILE A 3 -1.86 -14.18 -8.72
C ILE A 3 -0.55 -13.62 -8.17
N GLU A 4 -0.14 -12.48 -8.71
CA GLU A 4 1.00 -11.73 -8.21
C GLU A 4 0.66 -11.02 -6.90
N LEU A 5 1.47 -11.23 -5.86
CA LEU A 5 1.36 -10.59 -4.55
C LEU A 5 2.54 -9.68 -4.25
N GLY A 6 2.30 -8.59 -3.54
CA GLY A 6 3.35 -7.66 -3.12
C GLY A 6 2.91 -6.69 -2.03
N ILE A 7 3.86 -5.89 -1.57
CA ILE A 7 3.62 -4.83 -0.59
C ILE A 7 3.67 -3.48 -1.30
N ILE A 8 2.73 -2.60 -0.99
CA ILE A 8 2.74 -1.19 -1.37
C ILE A 8 2.88 -0.38 -0.08
N GLU A 9 4.09 0.09 0.25
CA GLU A 9 4.31 0.97 1.42
C GLU A 9 3.73 2.35 1.10
N GLY A 10 2.40 2.49 1.10
CA GLY A 10 1.69 3.68 0.61
C GLY A 10 0.91 4.43 1.70
N PHE A 11 1.20 4.14 2.97
CA PHE A 11 0.49 4.70 4.11
C PHE A 11 1.00 6.09 4.53
N TYR A 12 0.15 6.81 5.26
CA TYR A 12 0.49 8.03 6.00
C TYR A 12 1.11 7.71 7.36
N GLY A 13 1.94 8.59 7.89
CA GLY A 13 2.52 8.50 9.22
C GLY A 13 4.03 8.37 9.21
N ARG A 14 4.58 7.74 10.26
CA ARG A 14 6.02 7.45 10.35
C ARG A 14 6.36 6.33 9.36
N PRO A 15 7.25 6.56 8.37
CA PRO A 15 7.72 5.49 7.50
C PRO A 15 8.47 4.43 8.29
N TRP A 16 8.50 3.21 7.75
CA TRP A 16 9.36 2.17 8.28
C TRP A 16 10.83 2.58 8.17
N SER A 17 11.64 2.11 9.13
CA SER A 17 13.10 2.20 9.03
C SER A 17 13.60 1.37 7.84
N TRP A 18 14.80 1.68 7.37
CA TRP A 18 15.40 0.92 6.27
C TRP A 18 15.56 -0.56 6.61
N GLU A 19 15.95 -0.85 7.84
CA GLU A 19 16.11 -2.20 8.37
C GLU A 19 14.74 -2.93 8.44
N GLU A 20 13.68 -2.26 8.90
CA GLU A 20 12.31 -2.81 8.94
C GLU A 20 11.78 -3.16 7.53
N ARG A 21 12.12 -2.36 6.51
CA ARG A 21 11.79 -2.64 5.10
C ARG A 21 12.50 -3.90 4.61
N GLU A 22 13.83 -3.96 4.80
CA GLU A 22 14.66 -5.09 4.39
C GLU A 22 14.22 -6.41 5.03
N GLU A 23 13.92 -6.40 6.33
CA GLU A 23 13.43 -7.56 7.07
C GLU A 23 12.05 -8.01 6.57
N THR A 24 11.15 -7.07 6.30
CA THR A 24 9.80 -7.40 5.82
C THR A 24 9.84 -8.02 4.43
N VAL A 25 10.68 -7.50 3.53
CA VAL A 25 10.92 -8.10 2.21
C VAL A 25 11.51 -9.51 2.35
N ALA A 26 12.54 -9.67 3.20
CA ALA A 26 13.18 -10.97 3.45
C ALA A 26 12.21 -11.99 4.04
N PHE A 27 11.34 -11.56 4.95
CA PHE A 27 10.34 -12.41 5.56
C PHE A 27 9.27 -12.87 4.57
N LEU A 28 8.74 -11.97 3.73
CA LEU A 28 7.61 -12.28 2.85
C LEU A 28 8.01 -12.94 1.53
N ALA A 29 9.26 -12.79 1.06
CA ALA A 29 9.72 -13.39 -0.19
C ALA A 29 9.52 -14.93 -0.26
N PRO A 30 9.84 -15.74 0.77
CA PRO A 30 9.52 -17.17 0.78
C PRO A 30 8.02 -17.48 0.66
N HIS A 31 7.15 -16.53 1.02
CA HIS A 31 5.69 -16.66 1.00
C HIS A 31 5.02 -16.11 -0.28
N GLN A 32 5.75 -16.07 -1.39
CA GLN A 32 5.23 -15.68 -2.72
C GLN A 32 4.93 -14.19 -2.92
N TYR A 33 5.37 -13.32 -2.01
CA TYR A 33 5.43 -11.89 -2.29
C TYR A 33 6.60 -11.61 -3.26
N ARG A 34 6.31 -10.96 -4.39
CA ARG A 34 7.24 -10.81 -5.53
C ARG A 34 7.50 -9.37 -5.95
N PHE A 35 6.86 -8.40 -5.32
CA PHE A 35 7.22 -7.00 -5.48
C PHE A 35 7.10 -6.22 -4.15
N TYR A 36 7.87 -5.15 -4.06
CA TYR A 36 7.82 -4.15 -3.01
C TYR A 36 7.79 -2.76 -3.65
N LEU A 37 6.70 -2.02 -3.49
CA LEU A 37 6.53 -0.67 -4.01
C LEU A 37 6.76 0.34 -2.87
N HIS A 38 7.90 1.04 -2.90
CA HIS A 38 8.24 2.13 -1.98
C HIS A 38 7.47 3.40 -2.38
N ALA A 39 6.43 3.75 -1.63
CA ALA A 39 5.62 4.95 -1.88
C ALA A 39 5.14 5.65 -0.59
N PRO A 40 5.95 5.72 0.50
CA PRO A 40 5.46 6.26 1.77
C PRO A 40 5.09 7.72 1.59
N LYS A 41 3.90 8.12 2.04
CA LYS A 41 3.39 9.49 1.81
C LYS A 41 4.29 10.56 2.43
N ALA A 42 5.02 10.21 3.50
CA ALA A 42 5.97 11.10 4.15
C ALA A 42 7.26 11.37 3.34
N ASP A 43 7.56 10.59 2.30
CA ASP A 43 8.71 10.86 1.43
C ASP A 43 8.37 12.04 0.49
N VAL A 44 8.69 13.23 0.97
CA VAL A 44 8.40 14.49 0.25
C VAL A 44 9.06 14.54 -1.13
N PHE A 45 10.17 13.83 -1.34
CA PHE A 45 10.88 13.79 -2.62
C PHE A 45 10.24 12.84 -3.63
N LEU A 46 9.27 12.03 -3.21
CA LEU A 46 8.39 11.27 -4.11
C LEU A 46 7.02 11.93 -4.25
N ARG A 47 6.72 12.98 -3.48
CA ARG A 47 5.45 13.71 -3.50
C ARG A 47 5.62 15.21 -3.71
N ARG A 48 5.44 16.05 -2.67
CA ARG A 48 5.34 17.51 -2.81
C ARG A 48 6.59 18.19 -3.36
N ARG A 49 7.76 17.63 -3.09
CA ARG A 49 9.08 18.09 -3.55
C ARG A 49 9.65 17.14 -4.60
N TRP A 50 8.81 16.50 -5.40
CA TRP A 50 9.24 15.49 -6.39
C TRP A 50 10.29 16.00 -7.39
N ARG A 51 10.32 17.32 -7.65
CA ARG A 51 11.27 17.99 -8.54
C ARG A 51 12.68 18.11 -7.94
N ASP A 52 12.79 18.01 -6.63
CA ASP A 52 14.05 18.07 -5.91
C ASP A 52 14.74 16.70 -5.91
N ASP A 53 16.07 16.73 -5.88
CA ASP A 53 16.87 15.52 -5.74
C ASP A 53 16.74 14.98 -4.32
N HIS A 54 16.71 13.64 -4.19
CA HIS A 54 16.82 13.02 -2.89
C HIS A 54 18.19 13.33 -2.27
N PRO A 55 18.30 13.54 -0.95
CA PRO A 55 19.57 13.60 -0.27
C PRO A 55 20.42 12.36 -0.56
N GLU A 56 21.73 12.52 -0.71
CA GLU A 56 22.63 11.43 -1.14
C GLU A 56 22.56 10.21 -0.21
N ALA A 57 22.39 10.42 1.09
CA ALA A 57 22.24 9.35 2.07
C ALA A 57 20.95 8.52 1.82
N GLU A 58 19.82 9.18 1.55
CA GLU A 58 18.55 8.52 1.26
C GLU A 58 18.59 7.81 -0.10
N ALA A 59 19.18 8.45 -1.11
CA ALA A 59 19.40 7.83 -2.43
C ALA A 59 20.22 6.53 -2.33
N LYS A 60 21.27 6.50 -1.50
CA LYS A 60 22.06 5.29 -1.24
C LYS A 60 21.24 4.19 -0.56
N ARG A 61 20.37 4.55 0.39
CA ARG A 61 19.50 3.60 1.08
C ARG A 61 18.42 3.01 0.15
N LEU A 62 17.80 3.83 -0.71
CA LEU A 62 16.88 3.36 -1.76
C LEU A 62 17.56 2.35 -2.69
N LYS A 63 18.77 2.65 -3.15
CA LYS A 63 19.55 1.73 -3.99
C LYS A 63 19.89 0.42 -3.26
N ALA A 64 20.28 0.49 -1.99
CA ALA A 64 20.56 -0.68 -1.18
C ALA A 64 19.32 -1.57 -1.02
N LEU A 65 18.15 -0.98 -0.76
CA LEU A 65 16.88 -1.70 -0.69
C LEU A 65 16.52 -2.35 -2.02
N ALA A 66 16.73 -1.66 -3.15
CA ALA A 66 16.52 -2.24 -4.48
C ALA A 66 17.42 -3.47 -4.73
N GLU A 67 18.70 -3.39 -4.36
CA GLU A 67 19.63 -4.51 -4.45
C GLU A 67 19.25 -5.67 -3.52
N HIS A 68 18.76 -5.37 -2.31
CA HIS A 68 18.26 -6.37 -1.37
C HIS A 68 17.04 -7.11 -1.91
N CYS A 69 16.05 -6.39 -2.45
CA CYS A 69 14.88 -6.98 -3.09
C CYS A 69 15.28 -7.93 -4.24
N ARG A 70 16.17 -7.48 -5.14
CA ARG A 70 16.65 -8.30 -6.26
C ARG A 70 17.34 -9.60 -5.82
N LYS A 71 18.16 -9.55 -4.76
CA LYS A 71 18.82 -10.75 -4.19
C LYS A 71 17.82 -11.81 -3.72
N LEU A 72 16.63 -11.38 -3.32
CA LEU A 72 15.55 -12.23 -2.83
C LEU A 72 14.53 -12.60 -3.94
N GLY A 73 14.76 -12.19 -5.19
CA GLY A 73 13.82 -12.41 -6.29
C GLY A 73 12.54 -11.58 -6.18
N VAL A 74 12.61 -10.43 -5.49
CA VAL A 74 11.53 -9.46 -5.34
C VAL A 74 11.83 -8.26 -6.23
N ARG A 75 10.86 -7.82 -7.04
CA ARG A 75 10.96 -6.56 -7.81
C ARG A 75 10.90 -5.38 -6.87
N PHE A 76 11.80 -4.44 -7.03
CA PHE A 76 11.75 -3.18 -6.32
C PHE A 76 11.07 -2.11 -7.17
N GLY A 77 10.02 -1.51 -6.64
CA GLY A 77 9.31 -0.42 -7.28
C GLY A 77 9.33 0.86 -6.48
N VAL A 78 9.07 1.98 -7.17
CA VAL A 78 8.88 3.30 -6.55
C VAL A 78 7.53 3.88 -7.00
N GLY A 79 6.80 4.44 -6.04
CA GLY A 79 5.64 5.30 -6.30
C GLY A 79 6.06 6.76 -6.37
N LEU A 80 5.88 7.39 -7.52
CA LEU A 80 6.03 8.83 -7.72
C LEU A 80 4.64 9.45 -7.73
N SER A 81 4.36 10.34 -6.77
CA SER A 81 3.19 11.22 -6.79
C SER A 81 3.64 12.60 -7.33
N PRO A 82 3.60 12.87 -8.64
CA PRO A 82 4.04 14.14 -9.18
C PRO A 82 3.01 15.24 -8.86
N TYR A 83 3.03 15.70 -7.61
CA TYR A 83 1.99 16.52 -6.99
C TYR A 83 1.67 17.73 -7.87
N GLU A 84 0.39 17.85 -8.24
CA GLU A 84 -0.17 18.93 -9.08
C GLU A 84 0.45 19.09 -10.48
N LEU A 85 1.23 18.12 -10.98
CA LEU A 85 1.85 18.19 -12.30
C LEU A 85 0.82 18.36 -13.43
N PHE A 86 -0.36 17.76 -13.30
CA PHE A 86 -1.44 17.86 -14.28
C PHE A 86 -1.98 19.30 -14.44
N LEU A 87 -1.72 20.21 -13.49
CA LEU A 87 -2.09 21.62 -13.63
C LEU A 87 -1.20 22.36 -14.65
N GLY A 88 0.03 21.89 -14.86
CA GLY A 88 0.98 22.49 -15.81
C GLY A 88 2.13 21.55 -16.18
N PHE A 89 2.09 21.03 -17.41
CA PHE A 89 3.08 20.09 -17.96
C PHE A 89 3.94 20.72 -19.06
N ASP A 90 4.61 21.82 -18.71
CA ASP A 90 5.51 22.55 -19.60
C ASP A 90 6.90 21.91 -19.71
N GLU A 91 7.81 22.54 -20.47
CA GLU A 91 9.16 22.02 -20.66
C GLU A 91 9.96 21.96 -19.35
N ASN A 92 9.78 22.91 -18.43
CA ASN A 92 10.47 22.87 -17.13
C ASN A 92 10.02 21.66 -16.31
N ALA A 93 8.73 21.37 -16.30
CA ALA A 93 8.16 20.21 -15.63
C ALA A 93 8.66 18.90 -16.26
N ARG A 94 8.70 18.82 -17.60
CA ARG A 94 9.27 17.68 -18.34
C ARG A 94 10.76 17.46 -18.05
N GLN A 95 11.55 18.53 -17.93
CA GLN A 95 12.96 18.43 -17.55
C GLN A 95 13.15 17.93 -16.12
N ALA A 96 12.34 18.40 -15.17
CA ALA A 96 12.38 17.88 -13.80
C ALA A 96 12.00 16.38 -13.75
N LEU A 97 10.98 15.98 -14.51
CA LEU A 97 10.54 14.60 -14.59
C LEU A 97 11.60 13.71 -15.24
N ARG A 98 12.29 14.18 -16.29
CA ARG A 98 13.41 13.47 -16.91
C ARG A 98 14.52 13.17 -15.90
N ARG A 99 14.96 14.16 -15.13
CA ARG A 99 15.95 13.95 -14.07
C ARG A 99 15.49 12.92 -13.04
N LYS A 100 14.20 12.93 -12.70
CA LYS A 100 13.63 11.94 -11.76
C LYS A 100 13.64 10.52 -12.32
N LEU A 101 13.31 10.35 -13.61
CA LEU A 101 13.38 9.05 -14.29
C LEU A 101 14.83 8.55 -14.41
N GLU A 102 15.79 9.44 -14.67
CA GLU A 102 17.23 9.11 -14.65
C GLU A 102 17.69 8.65 -13.26
N PHE A 103 17.23 9.32 -12.20
CA PHE A 103 17.46 8.89 -10.83
C PHE A 103 16.90 7.49 -10.54
N PHE A 104 15.67 7.20 -10.97
CA PHE A 104 15.05 5.88 -10.82
C PHE A 104 15.82 4.79 -11.58
N SER A 105 16.35 5.11 -12.76
CA SER A 105 17.28 4.22 -13.48
C SER A 105 18.53 3.93 -12.64
N ALA A 106 19.14 4.97 -12.07
CA ALA A 106 20.40 4.87 -11.34
C ALA A 106 20.32 4.04 -10.03
N ILE A 107 19.17 4.04 -9.36
CA ILE A 107 18.91 3.20 -8.18
C ILE A 107 18.40 1.79 -8.55
N GLY A 108 18.04 1.58 -9.82
CA GLY A 108 17.57 0.30 -10.34
C GLY A 108 16.13 0.01 -9.95
N VAL A 109 15.19 0.88 -10.33
CA VAL A 109 13.75 0.63 -10.20
C VAL A 109 13.28 -0.37 -11.27
N ASP A 110 12.63 -1.45 -10.84
CA ASP A 110 12.01 -2.45 -11.72
C ASP A 110 10.57 -2.07 -12.10
N ASP A 111 9.81 -1.56 -11.12
CA ASP A 111 8.39 -1.20 -11.24
C ASP A 111 8.19 0.31 -10.90
N LEU A 112 7.59 1.10 -11.79
CA LEU A 112 7.32 2.52 -11.52
C LEU A 112 5.82 2.79 -11.48
N ALA A 113 5.33 3.29 -10.35
CA ALA A 113 3.95 3.72 -10.19
C ALA A 113 3.83 5.25 -10.24
N ILE A 114 2.91 5.76 -11.04
CA ILE A 114 2.56 7.19 -11.11
C ILE A 114 1.25 7.41 -10.37
N LEU A 115 1.30 8.20 -9.32
CA LEU A 115 0.24 8.29 -8.33
C LEU A 115 -0.43 9.66 -8.36
N PHE A 116 -1.71 9.68 -8.73
CA PHE A 116 -2.54 10.89 -8.77
C PHE A 116 -3.56 10.94 -7.63
N ASP A 117 -3.39 10.09 -6.62
CA ASP A 117 -4.20 10.04 -5.42
C ASP A 117 -3.94 11.23 -4.47
N ASP A 118 -4.92 11.51 -3.62
CA ASP A 118 -4.81 12.48 -2.53
C ASP A 118 -4.49 13.92 -2.96
N MET A 119 -5.08 14.35 -4.07
CA MET A 119 -5.01 15.71 -4.60
C MET A 119 -6.31 16.09 -5.30
N ARG A 120 -6.60 17.39 -5.44
CA ARG A 120 -7.83 17.86 -6.11
C ARG A 120 -7.91 17.33 -7.54
N GLY A 121 -9.08 16.82 -7.92
CA GLY A 121 -9.35 16.19 -9.21
C GLY A 121 -10.54 16.80 -9.96
N ASP A 122 -11.15 17.88 -9.48
CA ASP A 122 -12.33 18.52 -10.09
C ASP A 122 -12.03 19.38 -11.33
N THR A 123 -11.02 18.96 -12.10
CA THR A 123 -10.62 19.60 -13.36
C THR A 123 -11.28 18.89 -14.55
N PRO A 124 -12.03 19.59 -15.43
CA PRO A 124 -12.82 18.94 -16.49
C PRO A 124 -12.04 18.01 -17.44
N ASP A 125 -10.78 18.32 -17.75
CA ASP A 125 -9.91 17.54 -18.64
C ASP A 125 -8.86 16.70 -17.88
N LEU A 126 -9.13 16.35 -16.62
CA LEU A 126 -8.19 15.64 -15.75
C LEU A 126 -7.64 14.36 -16.38
N ALA A 127 -8.52 13.48 -16.89
CA ALA A 127 -8.10 12.21 -17.50
C ALA A 127 -7.11 12.46 -18.64
N LYS A 128 -7.42 13.39 -19.56
CA LYS A 128 -6.55 13.74 -20.68
C LYS A 128 -5.18 14.21 -20.22
N ARG A 129 -5.12 15.06 -19.19
CA ARG A 129 -3.86 15.59 -18.64
C ARG A 129 -3.01 14.49 -18.00
N GLN A 130 -3.65 13.60 -17.25
CA GLN A 130 -2.95 12.46 -16.64
C GLN A 130 -2.43 11.50 -17.71
N ILE A 131 -3.24 11.19 -18.72
CA ILE A 131 -2.82 10.37 -19.88
C ILE A 131 -1.59 10.98 -20.56
N GLU A 132 -1.60 12.29 -20.86
CA GLU A 132 -0.43 12.96 -21.48
C GLU A 132 0.85 12.78 -20.65
N ILE A 133 0.75 12.92 -19.32
CA ILE A 133 1.88 12.73 -18.42
C ILE A 133 2.34 11.26 -18.42
N ILE A 134 1.39 10.32 -18.32
CA ILE A 134 1.68 8.88 -18.26
C ILE A 134 2.34 8.41 -19.56
N ASP A 135 1.79 8.79 -20.73
CA ASP A 135 2.36 8.42 -22.04
C ASP A 135 3.77 9.00 -22.20
N TRP A 136 3.96 10.26 -21.77
CA TRP A 136 5.28 10.88 -21.79
C TRP A 136 6.29 10.13 -20.91
N ILE A 137 5.86 9.66 -19.74
CA ILE A 137 6.69 8.82 -18.85
C ILE A 137 6.94 7.46 -19.50
N ALA A 138 5.93 6.84 -20.10
CA ALA A 138 6.02 5.50 -20.66
C ALA A 138 7.06 5.39 -21.78
N GLU A 139 7.17 6.42 -22.62
CA GLU A 139 8.20 6.50 -23.67
C GLU A 139 9.64 6.61 -23.14
N ARG A 140 9.83 6.95 -21.86
CA ARG A 140 11.12 7.36 -21.27
C ARG A 140 11.51 6.58 -20.02
N SER A 141 10.58 5.83 -19.43
CA SER A 141 10.80 5.12 -18.18
C SER A 141 11.80 3.99 -18.37
N PRO A 142 12.78 3.83 -17.47
CA PRO A 142 13.68 2.69 -17.47
C PRO A 142 13.03 1.44 -16.84
N ALA A 143 11.88 1.58 -16.17
CA ALA A 143 11.21 0.50 -15.46
C ALA A 143 10.60 -0.53 -16.42
N GLY A 144 10.62 -1.80 -16.03
CA GLY A 144 10.05 -2.89 -16.82
C GLY A 144 8.52 -2.89 -16.82
N ARG A 145 7.88 -2.28 -15.82
CA ARG A 145 6.43 -2.14 -15.70
C ARG A 145 6.03 -0.77 -15.18
N LEU A 146 4.85 -0.34 -15.61
CA LEU A 146 4.25 0.92 -15.22
C LEU A 146 2.88 0.68 -14.59
N PHE A 147 2.64 1.42 -13.52
CA PHE A 147 1.37 1.41 -12.80
C PHE A 147 0.85 2.84 -12.68
N VAL A 148 -0.46 2.98 -12.62
CA VAL A 148 -1.11 4.27 -12.40
C VAL A 148 -2.10 4.12 -11.25
N CYS A 149 -1.98 4.98 -10.23
CA CYS A 149 -3.08 5.23 -9.30
C CYS A 149 -3.85 6.44 -9.80
N PRO A 150 -5.08 6.28 -10.32
CA PRO A 150 -5.90 7.40 -10.76
C PRO A 150 -6.32 8.25 -9.54
N SER A 151 -6.69 9.51 -9.74
CA SER A 151 -7.23 10.35 -8.65
C SER A 151 -8.51 9.81 -8.04
N TYR A 152 -9.30 9.09 -8.84
CA TYR A 152 -10.50 8.40 -8.43
C TYR A 152 -10.30 6.89 -8.58
N TYR A 153 -9.70 6.28 -7.56
CA TYR A 153 -9.25 4.89 -7.51
C TYR A 153 -10.26 3.94 -6.83
N SER A 154 -11.49 4.42 -6.59
CA SER A 154 -12.58 3.69 -5.94
C SER A 154 -13.94 4.25 -6.36
N ASP A 155 -15.01 3.48 -6.15
CA ASP A 155 -16.39 3.99 -6.20
C ASP A 155 -16.76 4.81 -4.94
N ASP A 156 -15.88 4.86 -3.94
CA ASP A 156 -16.15 5.52 -2.67
C ASP A 156 -16.49 7.03 -2.87
N PRO A 157 -17.69 7.48 -2.45
CA PRO A 157 -18.07 8.88 -2.49
C PRO A 157 -17.19 9.79 -1.61
N VAL A 158 -16.36 9.23 -0.72
CA VAL A 158 -15.36 10.01 0.01
C VAL A 158 -14.38 10.69 -0.93
N LEU A 159 -14.01 10.08 -2.06
CA LEU A 159 -13.07 10.66 -3.02
C LEU A 159 -13.64 11.93 -3.64
N ASP A 160 -14.90 11.92 -4.04
CA ASP A 160 -15.58 13.11 -4.59
C ASP A 160 -15.73 14.23 -3.55
N ARG A 161 -15.91 13.89 -2.28
CA ARG A 161 -16.00 14.86 -1.18
C ARG A 161 -14.64 15.47 -0.84
N ALA A 162 -13.58 14.65 -0.84
CA ALA A 162 -12.24 15.08 -0.46
C ALA A 162 -11.50 15.80 -1.60
N PHE A 163 -11.64 15.31 -2.83
CA PHE A 163 -10.87 15.75 -3.99
C PHE A 163 -11.69 16.54 -5.02
N GLY A 164 -12.97 16.78 -4.71
CA GLY A 164 -13.92 17.42 -5.62
C GLY A 164 -14.57 16.41 -6.57
N ARG A 165 -15.68 16.81 -7.19
CA ARG A 165 -16.50 15.92 -8.02
C ARG A 165 -15.68 15.39 -9.21
N ARG A 166 -15.65 14.06 -9.37
CA ARG A 166 -14.94 13.44 -10.50
C ARG A 166 -15.56 13.84 -11.84
N PRO A 167 -14.74 14.12 -12.87
CA PRO A 167 -15.25 14.36 -14.21
C PRO A 167 -16.00 13.14 -14.76
N ASP A 168 -17.05 13.39 -15.54
CA ASP A 168 -17.84 12.32 -16.17
C ASP A 168 -16.94 11.50 -17.11
N GLY A 169 -17.01 10.17 -17.03
CA GLY A 169 -16.23 9.26 -17.87
C GLY A 169 -14.73 9.21 -17.55
N TYR A 170 -14.28 9.78 -16.43
CA TYR A 170 -12.85 9.86 -16.07
C TYR A 170 -12.14 8.50 -16.08
N VAL A 171 -12.75 7.47 -15.47
CA VAL A 171 -12.14 6.13 -15.36
C VAL A 171 -12.14 5.43 -16.72
N GLU A 172 -13.24 5.53 -17.46
CA GLU A 172 -13.40 4.95 -18.80
C GLU A 172 -12.42 5.56 -19.81
N GLN A 173 -12.16 6.87 -19.71
CA GLN A 173 -11.19 7.55 -20.56
C GLN A 173 -9.76 7.07 -20.28
N LEU A 174 -9.36 6.89 -19.01
CA LEU A 174 -8.08 6.29 -18.66
C LEU A 174 -7.97 4.86 -19.21
N GLY A 175 -9.00 4.04 -18.97
CA GLY A 175 -9.02 2.64 -19.40
C GLY A 175 -8.91 2.45 -20.91
N SER A 176 -9.60 3.29 -21.69
CA SER A 176 -9.60 3.21 -23.16
C SER A 176 -8.38 3.85 -23.83
N SER A 177 -7.70 4.80 -23.17
CA SER A 177 -6.62 5.58 -23.80
C SER A 177 -5.21 5.13 -23.42
N LEU A 178 -5.00 4.67 -22.19
CA LEU A 178 -3.67 4.22 -21.74
C LEU A 178 -3.27 2.92 -22.44
N ASP A 179 -1.97 2.74 -22.71
CA ASP A 179 -1.43 1.47 -23.22
C ASP A 179 -1.93 0.29 -22.35
N PRO A 180 -2.48 -0.79 -22.94
CA PRO A 180 -2.99 -1.94 -22.21
C PRO A 180 -1.96 -2.64 -21.29
N LYS A 181 -0.65 -2.41 -21.49
CA LYS A 181 0.42 -2.92 -20.62
C LYS A 181 0.57 -2.13 -19.32
N ILE A 182 -0.02 -0.94 -19.23
CA ILE A 182 0.01 -0.12 -18.01
C ILE A 182 -1.05 -0.66 -17.05
N GLU A 183 -0.61 -1.03 -15.86
CA GLU A 183 -1.50 -1.50 -14.79
C GLU A 183 -2.22 -0.31 -14.16
N ILE A 184 -3.48 -0.49 -13.76
CA ILE A 184 -4.27 0.55 -13.10
C ILE A 184 -4.69 0.06 -11.71
N PHE A 185 -4.29 0.79 -10.68
CA PHE A 185 -4.66 0.50 -9.31
C PHE A 185 -6.14 0.75 -9.06
N TRP A 186 -6.74 -0.09 -8.23
CA TRP A 186 -8.11 0.04 -7.76
C TRP A 186 -8.22 -0.44 -6.32
N THR A 187 -8.91 0.30 -5.45
CA THR A 187 -9.07 -0.07 -4.04
C THR A 187 -10.41 -0.75 -3.75
N GLY A 188 -11.32 -0.79 -4.72
CA GLY A 188 -12.63 -1.46 -4.61
C GLY A 188 -13.81 -0.49 -4.50
N GLU A 189 -14.93 -0.97 -3.95
CA GLU A 189 -16.14 -0.16 -3.73
C GLU A 189 -15.93 0.93 -2.68
N GLU A 190 -14.98 0.73 -1.77
CA GLU A 190 -14.59 1.70 -0.74
C GLU A 190 -13.07 1.92 -0.81
N VAL A 191 -12.59 3.05 -0.28
CA VAL A 191 -11.13 3.26 -0.13
C VAL A 191 -10.53 2.14 0.72
N VAL A 192 -11.20 1.79 1.82
CA VAL A 192 -10.91 0.62 2.66
C VAL A 192 -12.01 -0.40 2.45
N SER A 193 -11.93 -1.17 1.36
CA SER A 193 -13.00 -2.09 0.96
C SER A 193 -13.22 -3.24 1.93
N ARG A 194 -14.48 -3.44 2.33
CA ARG A 194 -14.88 -4.62 3.11
C ARG A 194 -14.66 -5.93 2.37
N GLU A 195 -14.95 -5.96 1.07
CA GLU A 195 -14.80 -7.15 0.22
C GLU A 195 -14.62 -6.77 -1.26
N TYR A 196 -14.17 -7.74 -2.06
CA TYR A 196 -14.15 -7.65 -3.53
C TYR A 196 -15.02 -8.76 -4.10
N SER A 197 -16.16 -8.40 -4.67
CA SER A 197 -17.05 -9.37 -5.34
C SER A 197 -16.67 -9.53 -6.82
N ILE A 198 -16.96 -10.69 -7.40
CA ILE A 198 -16.72 -10.94 -8.84
C ILE A 198 -17.51 -9.95 -9.70
N GLY A 199 -18.78 -9.68 -9.36
CA GLY A 199 -19.61 -8.74 -10.11
C GLY A 199 -19.05 -7.32 -10.10
N HIS A 200 -18.52 -6.88 -8.95
CA HIS A 200 -17.83 -5.59 -8.85
C HIS A 200 -16.59 -5.56 -9.77
N LEU A 201 -15.70 -6.55 -9.67
CA LEU A 201 -14.46 -6.59 -10.44
C LEU A 201 -14.70 -6.73 -11.96
N GLN A 202 -15.75 -7.43 -12.38
CA GLN A 202 -16.17 -7.51 -13.79
C GLN A 202 -16.60 -6.15 -14.32
N ARG A 203 -17.49 -5.43 -13.62
CA ARG A 203 -17.88 -4.07 -14.02
C ARG A 203 -16.66 -3.14 -14.09
N VAL A 204 -15.76 -3.19 -13.09
CA VAL A 204 -14.54 -2.38 -13.09
C VAL A 204 -13.64 -2.75 -14.28
N THR A 205 -13.55 -4.04 -14.61
CA THR A 205 -12.81 -4.50 -15.80
C THR A 205 -13.39 -3.92 -17.08
N ASP A 206 -14.71 -3.87 -17.21
CA ASP A 206 -15.39 -3.27 -18.36
C ASP A 206 -15.11 -1.76 -18.46
N GLN A 207 -15.09 -1.05 -17.33
CA GLN A 207 -14.77 0.39 -17.28
C GLN A 207 -13.29 0.67 -17.60
N LEU A 208 -12.36 -0.09 -17.03
CA LEU A 208 -10.92 0.08 -17.23
C LEU A 208 -10.41 -0.54 -18.55
N ALA A 209 -11.26 -1.30 -19.25
CA ALA A 209 -10.90 -2.13 -20.40
C ALA A 209 -9.73 -3.11 -20.12
N ARG A 210 -9.48 -3.43 -18.84
CA ARG A 210 -8.44 -4.34 -18.35
C ARG A 210 -8.77 -4.77 -16.93
N ARG A 211 -8.22 -5.92 -16.48
CA ARG A 211 -8.37 -6.34 -15.08
C ARG A 211 -7.69 -5.31 -14.17
N PRO A 212 -8.33 -4.87 -13.07
CA PRO A 212 -7.70 -3.95 -12.14
C PRO A 212 -6.54 -4.64 -11.39
N PHE A 213 -5.54 -3.84 -11.04
CA PHE A 213 -4.53 -4.23 -10.05
C PHE A 213 -5.01 -3.77 -8.67
N LEU A 214 -5.15 -4.67 -7.70
CA LEU A 214 -5.66 -4.25 -6.39
C LEU A 214 -4.57 -3.51 -5.60
N TRP A 215 -4.92 -2.32 -5.12
CA TRP A 215 -4.26 -1.69 -3.98
C TRP A 215 -5.19 -1.90 -2.78
N ASP A 216 -4.95 -2.97 -2.04
CA ASP A 216 -5.82 -3.38 -0.94
C ASP A 216 -5.43 -2.66 0.35
N ASN A 217 -6.29 -1.78 0.83
CA ASN A 217 -6.09 -1.03 2.08
C ASN A 217 -6.42 -1.87 3.32
N TYR A 218 -5.76 -3.02 3.44
CA TYR A 218 -5.73 -3.84 4.64
C TYR A 218 -4.37 -4.55 4.72
N PRO A 219 -3.64 -4.51 5.84
CA PRO A 219 -4.06 -4.09 7.18
C PRO A 219 -3.80 -2.61 7.52
N VAL A 220 -3.55 -1.73 6.54
CA VAL A 220 -3.24 -0.32 6.83
C VAL A 220 -4.13 0.29 7.92
N ASN A 221 -3.49 0.93 8.89
CA ASN A 221 -4.13 1.58 10.04
C ASN A 221 -3.65 3.02 10.17
N ASP A 222 -3.46 3.68 9.04
CA ASP A 222 -3.10 5.08 8.98
C ASP A 222 -4.34 5.98 9.11
N GLY A 223 -4.13 7.25 9.46
CA GLY A 223 -5.22 8.16 9.74
C GLY A 223 -5.76 8.10 11.17
N GLN A 224 -6.44 9.19 11.55
CA GLN A 224 -6.75 9.50 12.95
C GLN A 224 -7.62 8.43 13.64
N ARG A 225 -8.55 7.82 12.89
CA ARG A 225 -9.45 6.81 13.44
C ARG A 225 -8.83 5.42 13.44
N MET A 226 -8.13 5.04 12.37
CA MET A 226 -7.61 3.66 12.23
C MET A 226 -6.38 3.42 13.09
N SER A 227 -5.54 4.45 13.29
CA SER A 227 -4.34 4.35 14.17
C SER A 227 -4.66 4.06 15.64
N GLN A 228 -5.94 4.15 16.02
CA GLN A 228 -6.43 3.70 17.32
C GLN A 228 -6.41 2.17 17.45
N PHE A 229 -6.26 1.40 16.38
CA PHE A 229 -6.41 -0.06 16.38
C PHE A 229 -5.19 -0.74 15.75
N LEU A 230 -4.86 -1.94 16.23
CA LEU A 230 -3.92 -2.85 15.54
C LEU A 230 -4.73 -3.80 14.65
N HIS A 231 -4.64 -3.63 13.33
CA HIS A 231 -5.32 -4.48 12.36
C HIS A 231 -4.55 -5.79 12.14
N LEU A 232 -4.98 -6.86 12.83
CA LEU A 232 -4.24 -8.11 12.96
C LEU A 232 -4.96 -9.33 12.38
N ARG A 233 -6.28 -9.29 12.23
CA ARG A 233 -7.10 -10.41 11.76
C ARG A 233 -6.63 -10.94 10.41
N GLY A 234 -6.90 -12.23 10.18
CA GLY A 234 -6.70 -12.80 8.85
C GLY A 234 -7.59 -12.12 7.81
N PHE A 235 -7.11 -12.04 6.56
CA PHE A 235 -7.87 -11.47 5.45
C PHE A 235 -9.22 -12.17 5.30
N THR A 236 -10.27 -11.38 5.03
CA THR A 236 -11.61 -11.84 4.67
C THR A 236 -12.18 -10.94 3.58
N GLY A 237 -13.20 -11.40 2.85
CA GLY A 237 -13.75 -10.64 1.70
C GLY A 237 -12.88 -10.68 0.44
N ARG A 238 -11.76 -11.42 0.45
CA ARG A 238 -10.85 -11.63 -0.70
C ARG A 238 -10.89 -13.09 -1.10
N ALA A 239 -12.06 -13.56 -1.57
CA ALA A 239 -12.25 -14.96 -1.95
C ALA A 239 -11.24 -15.36 -3.04
N ALA A 240 -10.67 -16.56 -2.98
CA ALA A 240 -9.63 -16.96 -3.93
C ALA A 240 -10.06 -16.86 -5.41
N THR A 241 -11.35 -16.99 -5.69
CA THR A 241 -11.95 -16.84 -7.02
C THR A 241 -11.77 -15.45 -7.63
N ILE A 242 -11.45 -14.41 -6.85
CA ILE A 242 -11.18 -13.09 -7.43
C ILE A 242 -9.88 -13.05 -8.22
N ALA A 243 -8.96 -14.01 -8.03
CA ALA A 243 -7.67 -14.06 -8.71
C ALA A 243 -7.81 -14.03 -10.25
N ASP A 244 -8.90 -14.60 -10.79
CA ASP A 244 -9.18 -14.59 -12.24
C ASP A 244 -9.73 -13.24 -12.75
N HIS A 245 -9.99 -12.29 -11.86
CA HIS A 245 -10.62 -10.99 -12.16
C HIS A 245 -9.72 -9.79 -11.87
N ILE A 246 -8.47 -10.03 -11.45
CA ILE A 246 -7.48 -9.00 -11.14
C ILE A 246 -6.15 -9.31 -11.84
N SER A 247 -5.31 -8.30 -12.08
CA SER A 247 -3.97 -8.49 -12.66
C SER A 247 -2.89 -8.72 -11.60
N GLY A 248 -3.11 -8.23 -10.39
CA GLY A 248 -2.24 -8.42 -9.22
C GLY A 248 -2.90 -7.89 -7.96
N HIS A 249 -2.27 -8.17 -6.81
CA HIS A 249 -2.77 -7.75 -5.51
C HIS A 249 -1.63 -7.24 -4.63
N GLY A 250 -1.58 -5.91 -4.50
CA GLY A 250 -0.70 -5.20 -3.58
C GLY A 250 -1.39 -4.90 -2.26
N VAL A 251 -0.72 -5.23 -1.17
CA VAL A 251 -1.18 -4.98 0.20
C VAL A 251 -0.62 -3.64 0.68
N ASN A 252 -1.49 -2.71 1.07
CA ASN A 252 -1.06 -1.54 1.85
C ASN A 252 -0.90 -1.96 3.32
N PRO A 253 0.33 -2.00 3.84
CA PRO A 253 0.60 -2.57 5.15
C PRO A 253 0.23 -1.62 6.29
N ALA A 254 0.22 -2.12 7.53
CA ALA A 254 0.04 -1.30 8.72
C ALA A 254 1.32 -0.53 9.06
N LEU A 255 1.20 0.45 9.96
CA LEU A 255 2.36 1.19 10.47
C LEU A 255 3.34 0.30 11.25
N GLN A 256 2.90 -0.90 11.65
CA GLN A 256 3.67 -1.90 12.36
C GLN A 256 4.26 -2.93 11.38
N PRO A 257 5.56 -2.88 11.04
CA PRO A 257 6.17 -3.74 10.01
C PRO A 257 6.15 -5.23 10.37
N THR A 258 6.39 -5.59 11.62
CA THR A 258 6.38 -6.99 12.09
C THR A 258 4.96 -7.54 12.13
N LEU A 259 4.05 -6.83 12.79
CA LEU A 259 2.66 -7.28 12.92
C LEU A 259 1.91 -7.35 11.58
N THR A 260 2.24 -6.49 10.61
CA THR A 260 1.74 -6.56 9.22
C THR A 260 1.95 -7.93 8.58
N ARG A 261 3.04 -8.62 8.94
CA ARG A 261 3.38 -9.92 8.36
C ARG A 261 2.30 -10.96 8.64
N ILE A 262 1.56 -10.83 9.75
CA ILE A 262 0.49 -11.76 10.13
C ILE A 262 -0.65 -11.78 9.09
N PRO A 263 -1.39 -10.67 8.85
CA PRO A 263 -2.43 -10.65 7.83
C PRO A 263 -1.86 -10.97 6.44
N ALA A 264 -0.65 -10.51 6.09
CA ALA A 264 -0.02 -10.84 4.81
C ALA A 264 0.08 -12.37 4.58
N LEU A 265 0.53 -13.14 5.58
CA LEU A 265 0.56 -14.61 5.48
C LEU A 265 -0.84 -15.23 5.30
N THR A 266 -1.86 -14.64 5.93
CA THR A 266 -3.24 -15.16 5.79
C THR A 266 -3.82 -14.92 4.41
N LEU A 267 -3.41 -13.86 3.69
CA LEU A 267 -3.84 -13.62 2.31
C LEU A 267 -3.33 -14.72 1.37
N VAL A 268 -2.05 -15.07 1.49
CA VAL A 268 -1.45 -16.19 0.75
C VAL A 268 -2.21 -17.48 1.04
N GLU A 269 -2.52 -17.74 2.32
CA GLU A 269 -3.30 -18.93 2.67
C GLU A 269 -4.72 -18.90 2.10
N SER A 270 -5.38 -17.74 2.08
CA SER A 270 -6.71 -17.56 1.47
C SER A 270 -6.71 -17.97 0.01
N TYR A 271 -5.77 -17.44 -0.80
CA TYR A 271 -5.64 -17.83 -2.20
C TYR A 271 -5.31 -19.32 -2.39
N ARG A 272 -4.46 -19.88 -1.52
CA ARG A 272 -4.02 -21.28 -1.62
C ARG A 272 -5.14 -22.27 -1.31
N THR A 273 -5.98 -21.94 -0.33
CA THR A 273 -6.94 -22.87 0.26
C THR A 273 -8.38 -22.62 -0.21
N GLY A 274 -8.65 -21.48 -0.84
CA GLY A 274 -9.94 -21.20 -1.46
C GLY A 274 -11.09 -21.34 -0.48
N THR A 275 -12.07 -22.17 -0.81
CA THR A 275 -13.25 -22.42 0.02
C THR A 275 -12.95 -23.08 1.36
N ASP A 276 -11.79 -23.72 1.51
CA ASP A 276 -11.36 -24.36 2.77
C ASP A 276 -10.67 -23.39 3.74
N TYR A 277 -10.51 -22.13 3.33
CA TYR A 277 -9.88 -21.09 4.14
C TYR A 277 -10.67 -20.81 5.42
N ARG A 278 -9.97 -20.84 6.56
CA ARG A 278 -10.52 -20.56 7.89
C ARG A 278 -9.73 -19.43 8.53
N TYR A 279 -10.24 -18.20 8.44
CA TYR A 279 -9.49 -16.98 8.81
C TYR A 279 -8.94 -16.99 10.24
N GLY A 280 -9.67 -17.55 11.22
CA GLY A 280 -9.19 -17.66 12.61
C GLY A 280 -8.04 -18.66 12.78
N GLU A 281 -8.09 -19.78 12.05
CA GLU A 281 -7.02 -20.79 12.03
C GLU A 281 -5.78 -20.26 11.31
N ALA A 282 -6.00 -19.55 10.19
CA ALA A 282 -4.94 -18.91 9.42
C ALA A 282 -4.23 -17.83 10.24
N PHE A 283 -5.00 -16.98 10.94
CA PHE A 283 -4.45 -16.01 11.87
C PHE A 283 -3.56 -16.67 12.92
N ARG A 284 -4.02 -17.75 13.58
CA ARG A 284 -3.21 -18.42 14.60
C ARG A 284 -1.90 -18.95 14.04
N ARG A 285 -1.94 -19.64 12.89
CA ARG A 285 -0.71 -20.14 12.23
C ARG A 285 0.23 -18.99 11.89
N ALA A 286 -0.29 -17.92 11.29
CA ALA A 286 0.49 -16.75 10.92
C ALA A 286 1.11 -16.06 12.15
N ALA A 287 0.34 -15.88 13.23
CA ALA A 287 0.84 -15.32 14.48
C ALA A 287 1.95 -16.20 15.09
N THR A 288 1.80 -17.53 15.08
CA THR A 288 2.87 -18.45 15.49
C THR A 288 4.11 -18.35 14.60
N THR A 289 3.96 -18.20 13.28
CA THR A 289 5.10 -18.03 12.37
C THR A 289 5.83 -16.70 12.60
N VAL A 290 5.10 -15.63 12.88
CA VAL A 290 5.67 -14.27 13.02
C VAL A 290 6.24 -14.03 14.41
N LEU A 291 5.60 -14.53 15.47
CA LEU A 291 5.95 -14.21 16.86
C LEU A 291 6.48 -15.40 17.67
N GLY A 292 6.42 -16.62 17.10
CA GLY A 292 6.61 -17.85 17.86
C GLY A 292 5.32 -18.33 18.55
N ALA A 293 5.32 -19.58 19.04
CA ALA A 293 4.12 -20.24 19.55
C ALA A 293 3.51 -19.52 20.78
N GLU A 294 4.35 -19.16 21.75
CA GLU A 294 3.88 -18.53 22.99
C GLU A 294 3.30 -17.14 22.74
N LEU A 295 4.05 -16.27 22.06
CA LEU A 295 3.60 -14.90 21.78
C LEU A 295 2.46 -14.86 20.75
N GLY A 296 2.44 -15.80 19.80
CA GLY A 296 1.33 -15.94 18.87
C GLY A 296 0.02 -16.30 19.57
N GLU A 297 0.07 -17.18 20.57
CA GLU A 297 -1.11 -17.50 21.39
C GLU A 297 -1.50 -16.34 22.31
N ARG A 298 -0.52 -15.66 22.91
CA ARG A 298 -0.76 -14.43 23.69
C ARG A 298 -1.47 -13.36 22.85
N LEU A 299 -1.02 -13.14 21.62
CA LEU A 299 -1.65 -12.21 20.67
C LEU A 299 -3.09 -12.62 20.34
N ARG A 300 -3.34 -13.93 20.17
CA ARG A 300 -4.67 -14.47 19.90
C ARG A 300 -5.65 -14.18 21.04
N GLU A 301 -5.21 -14.30 22.28
CA GLU A 301 -6.02 -13.96 23.46
C GLU A 301 -6.32 -12.45 23.53
N ASP A 302 -5.34 -11.62 23.17
CA ASP A 302 -5.45 -10.16 23.23
C ASP A 302 -6.08 -9.53 21.98
N LEU A 303 -6.35 -10.31 20.93
CA LEU A 303 -6.77 -9.84 19.60
C LEU A 303 -7.96 -8.89 19.64
N LEU A 304 -9.01 -9.23 20.40
CA LEU A 304 -10.22 -8.38 20.48
C LEU A 304 -9.93 -7.04 21.16
N ILE A 305 -9.02 -7.01 22.13
CA ILE A 305 -8.63 -5.77 22.83
C ILE A 305 -7.84 -4.88 21.88
N LEU A 306 -6.82 -5.44 21.23
CA LEU A 306 -5.91 -4.71 20.35
C LEU A 306 -6.58 -4.19 19.07
N GLN A 307 -7.53 -4.95 18.52
CA GLN A 307 -8.14 -4.61 17.23
C GLN A 307 -9.52 -3.93 17.33
N ASP A 308 -10.34 -4.18 18.36
CA ASP A 308 -11.74 -3.70 18.36
C ASP A 308 -12.03 -2.59 19.38
N VAL A 309 -11.27 -2.53 20.47
CA VAL A 309 -11.54 -1.58 21.55
C VAL A 309 -11.08 -0.18 21.15
N GLY A 310 -9.86 -0.09 20.64
CA GLY A 310 -9.22 1.17 20.29
C GLY A 310 -8.50 1.79 21.48
N LEU A 311 -7.34 2.40 21.21
CA LEU A 311 -6.40 2.88 22.22
C LEU A 311 -7.07 3.82 23.25
N ASP A 312 -7.86 4.79 22.79
CA ASP A 312 -8.58 5.74 23.66
C ASP A 312 -9.68 5.11 24.54
N ARG A 313 -10.07 3.86 24.29
CA ARG A 313 -11.15 3.16 25.00
C ARG A 313 -10.67 1.95 25.80
N LEU A 314 -9.36 1.74 25.94
CA LEU A 314 -8.82 0.60 26.67
C LEU A 314 -9.22 0.60 28.15
N GLY A 315 -9.18 1.76 28.81
CA GLY A 315 -9.46 1.86 30.24
C GLY A 315 -8.56 0.93 31.06
N GLU A 316 -9.14 0.18 32.00
CA GLU A 316 -8.40 -0.79 32.83
C GLU A 316 -7.71 -1.91 32.01
N LYS A 317 -8.16 -2.17 30.78
CA LYS A 317 -7.54 -3.17 29.90
C LYS A 317 -6.12 -2.76 29.47
N GLU A 318 -5.80 -1.46 29.47
CA GLU A 318 -4.46 -1.00 29.10
C GLU A 318 -3.40 -1.60 30.04
N THR A 319 -3.63 -1.52 31.36
CA THR A 319 -2.73 -2.09 32.36
C THR A 319 -2.51 -3.58 32.14
N LEU A 320 -3.59 -4.32 31.89
CA LEU A 320 -3.52 -5.76 31.61
C LEU A 320 -2.65 -6.08 30.40
N ILE A 321 -2.83 -5.36 29.29
CA ILE A 321 -2.02 -5.55 28.08
C ILE A 321 -0.57 -5.15 28.36
N ARG A 322 -0.32 -4.02 29.04
CA ARG A 322 1.04 -3.60 29.38
C ARG A 322 1.77 -4.67 30.21
N GLU A 323 1.14 -5.19 31.26
CA GLU A 323 1.71 -6.26 32.09
C GLU A 323 2.04 -7.52 31.28
N ARG A 324 1.20 -7.86 30.30
CA ARG A 324 1.40 -9.02 29.43
C ARG A 324 2.52 -8.84 28.41
N TRP A 325 2.80 -7.63 27.95
CA TRP A 325 3.74 -7.40 26.83
C TRP A 325 5.04 -6.69 27.25
N GLN A 326 5.08 -6.07 28.42
CA GLN A 326 6.26 -5.39 28.93
C GLN A 326 7.41 -6.38 29.20
N GLY A 327 8.62 -5.99 28.79
CA GLY A 327 9.83 -6.79 28.98
C GLY A 327 9.99 -7.97 28.02
N VAL A 328 9.07 -8.16 27.07
CA VAL A 328 9.20 -9.17 26.02
C VAL A 328 10.16 -8.68 24.94
N GLU A 329 11.27 -9.41 24.74
CA GLU A 329 12.27 -9.12 23.71
C GLU A 329 11.84 -9.66 22.34
N HIS A 330 10.86 -9.02 21.71
CA HIS A 330 10.39 -9.35 20.36
C HIS A 330 9.83 -8.11 19.65
N ASP A 331 10.07 -7.95 18.34
CA ASP A 331 9.64 -6.77 17.58
C ASP A 331 8.14 -6.54 17.61
N GLY A 332 7.33 -7.58 17.36
CA GLY A 332 5.88 -7.49 17.53
C GLY A 332 5.44 -7.04 18.94
N ALA A 333 6.16 -7.41 19.99
CA ALA A 333 5.86 -6.91 21.34
C ALA A 333 6.26 -5.42 21.49
N ARG A 334 7.40 -5.01 20.92
CA ARG A 334 7.83 -3.61 20.86
C ARG A 334 6.81 -2.73 20.11
N GLU A 335 6.25 -3.24 19.02
CA GLU A 335 5.20 -2.57 18.25
C GLU A 335 3.90 -2.41 19.07
N ILE A 336 3.48 -3.45 19.81
CA ILE A 336 2.31 -3.35 20.71
C ILE A 336 2.55 -2.30 21.80
N MET A 337 3.73 -2.32 22.44
CA MET A 337 4.07 -1.33 23.47
C MET A 337 4.13 0.09 22.91
N SER A 338 4.74 0.27 21.72
CA SER A 338 4.78 1.57 21.06
C SER A 338 3.39 2.07 20.67
N TRP A 339 2.47 1.20 20.27
CA TRP A 339 1.07 1.55 20.06
C TRP A 339 0.38 2.00 21.35
N LEU A 340 0.57 1.28 22.47
CA LEU A 340 0.05 1.70 23.78
C LEU A 340 0.59 3.07 24.21
N ASP A 341 1.84 3.37 23.87
CA ASP A 341 2.49 4.67 24.12
C ASP A 341 2.07 5.77 23.13
N GLY A 342 1.19 5.45 22.17
CA GLY A 342 0.71 6.39 21.16
C GLY A 342 1.70 6.68 20.03
N GLY A 343 2.78 5.89 19.90
CA GLY A 343 3.84 6.07 18.90
C GLY A 343 3.38 5.92 17.44
N TYR A 344 2.19 5.35 17.22
CA TYR A 344 1.56 5.22 15.90
C TYR A 344 0.35 6.13 15.70
N ARG A 345 0.04 7.03 16.65
CA ARG A 345 -1.11 7.94 16.50
C ARG A 345 -0.89 8.86 15.31
N ILE A 346 -1.90 8.93 14.46
CA ILE A 346 -1.92 9.85 13.32
C ILE A 346 -2.87 11.00 13.60
N THR A 347 -2.44 12.23 13.31
CA THR A 347 -3.27 13.43 13.38
C THR A 347 -3.71 13.85 11.99
N ASN A 348 -4.76 14.67 11.89
CA ASN A 348 -5.17 15.23 10.59
C ASN A 348 -4.07 16.10 9.98
N GLU A 349 -3.29 16.80 10.81
CA GLU A 349 -2.13 17.59 10.36
C GLU A 349 -1.08 16.72 9.66
N ILE A 350 -0.79 15.51 10.19
CA ILE A 350 0.12 14.57 9.53
C ILE A 350 -0.41 14.18 8.15
N VAL A 351 -1.71 13.87 8.04
CA VAL A 351 -2.33 13.52 6.76
C VAL A 351 -2.33 14.69 5.77
N GLU A 352 -2.57 15.91 6.25
CA GLU A 352 -2.60 17.12 5.42
C GLU A 352 -1.22 17.60 4.97
N THR A 353 -0.16 17.29 5.72
CA THR A 353 1.20 17.73 5.41
C THR A 353 1.98 16.73 4.56
N GLN A 354 1.64 15.44 4.66
CA GLN A 354 2.25 14.37 3.89
C GLN A 354 1.64 14.25 2.50
#